data_AF-A0A442X0J5-F1
#
_entry.id   AF-A0A442X0J5-F1
#
_cell.length_a   1.000
_cell.length_b   1.000
_cell.length_c   1.000
_cell.angle_alpha   90.00
_cell.angle_beta   90.00
_cell.angle_gamma   90.00
#
_symmetry.space_group_name_H-M   'P 1'
#
loop_
_entity.id
_entity.type
_entity.pdbx_description
1 polymer ?
#
loop_
_entity_poly.entity_id
_entity_poly.type
_entity_poly.pdbx_seq_one_letter_code
_entity_poly.pdbx_strand_id
1 'polypeptide(L)'
;GGGSVRGYAYQGIGPKDADGEPIGGLSFFETSVEMRIAITDTIGVVPFVDAGTVSTNQFPDFSGMKVGAGVGLRYITPFGPLRIDAAVP
;
A
#
# COMPACT_ATOMS: atom_id res chain seq x y z
N GLY A 1 4.87 -1.05 -1.23
CA GLY A 1 5.15 0.01 -2.22
C GLY A 1 3.91 0.86 -2.48
N GLY A 2 4.02 1.97 -3.21
CA GLY A 2 2.95 2.97 -3.33
C GLY A 2 1.62 2.50 -3.95
N GLY A 3 1.61 1.42 -4.72
CA GLY A 3 0.41 0.82 -5.32
C GLY A 3 -0.07 -0.47 -4.65
N SER A 4 0.42 -0.75 -3.44
CA SER A 4 0.03 -1.91 -2.64
C SER A 4 0.04 -1.47 -1.16
N VAL A 5 0.77 -2.16 -0.28
CA VAL A 5 0.99 -1.71 1.09
C VAL A 5 1.96 -0.52 1.12
N ARG A 6 1.43 0.70 1.27
CA ARG A 6 2.23 1.92 1.43
C ARG A 6 3.07 1.85 2.72
N GLY A 7 4.21 2.54 2.75
CA GLY A 7 5.20 2.45 3.85
C GLY A 7 6.29 1.39 3.64
N TYR A 8 6.03 0.35 2.83
CA TYR A 8 7.06 -0.61 2.40
C TYR A 8 7.69 -0.22 1.07
N ALA A 9 8.95 -0.62 0.88
CA ALA A 9 9.64 -0.51 -0.40
C ALA A 9 8.86 -1.18 -1.54
N TYR A 10 9.11 -0.74 -2.77
CA TYR A 10 8.58 -1.41 -3.97
C TYR A 10 9.06 -2.87 -3.99
N GLN A 11 8.14 -3.81 -4.20
CA GLN A 11 8.39 -5.26 -4.11
C GLN A 11 9.08 -5.71 -2.80
N GLY A 12 8.92 -4.93 -1.72
CA GLY A 12 9.57 -5.22 -0.43
C GLY A 12 8.86 -6.30 0.41
N ILE A 13 7.64 -6.69 0.03
CA ILE A 13 6.83 -7.68 0.75
C ILE A 13 6.77 -8.96 -0.08
N GLY A 14 7.19 -10.07 0.52
CA GLY A 14 7.10 -11.40 -0.05
C GLY A 14 8.42 -12.17 -0.01
N PRO A 15 8.43 -13.39 -0.58
CA PRO A 15 9.61 -14.22 -0.70
C PRO A 15 10.73 -13.52 -1.48
N LYS A 16 11.97 -13.79 -1.06
CA LYS A 16 13.19 -13.30 -1.68
C LYS A 16 14.18 -14.44 -1.85
N ASP A 17 15.08 -14.33 -2.81
CA ASP A 17 16.20 -15.25 -2.95
C ASP A 17 17.33 -14.96 -1.95
N ALA A 18 18.46 -15.65 -2.11
CA ALA A 18 19.63 -15.51 -1.24
C ALA A 18 20.30 -14.13 -1.32
N ASP A 19 20.14 -13.43 -2.45
CA ASP A 19 20.69 -12.10 -2.69
C ASP A 19 19.71 -11.00 -2.24
N GLY A 20 18.51 -11.39 -1.79
CA GLY A 20 17.47 -10.49 -1.30
C GLY A 20 16.57 -9.92 -2.40
N GLU A 21 16.65 -10.47 -3.60
CA GLU A 21 15.85 -10.07 -4.76
C GLU A 21 14.43 -10.67 -4.65
N PRO A 22 13.38 -9.89 -4.96
CA PRO A 22 12.01 -10.37 -4.87
C PRO A 22 11.70 -11.41 -5.94
N ILE A 23 11.38 -12.63 -5.52
CA ILE A 23 11.05 -13.75 -6.43
C ILE A 23 9.53 -13.94 -6.64
N GLY A 24 8.71 -13.15 -5.95
CA GLY A 24 7.26 -13.24 -6.00
C GLY A 24 6.70 -14.44 -5.21
N GLY A 25 5.45 -14.80 -5.49
CA GLY A 25 4.75 -15.89 -4.81
C GLY A 25 3.64 -16.49 -5.66
N LEU A 26 3.14 -17.66 -5.25
CA LEU A 26 2.05 -18.35 -5.93
C LEU A 26 0.67 -17.79 -5.55
N SER A 27 0.58 -17.08 -4.42
CA SER A 27 -0.64 -16.39 -4.01
C SER A 27 -0.32 -15.06 -3.31
N PHE A 28 -1.26 -14.14 -3.39
CA PHE A 28 -1.21 -12.87 -2.66
C PHE A 28 -2.59 -12.49 -2.15
N PHE A 29 -2.61 -11.68 -1.11
CA PHE A 29 -3.81 -10.99 -0.64
C PHE A 29 -3.44 -9.55 -0.34
N GLU A 30 -4.32 -8.64 -0.70
CA GLU A 30 -4.19 -7.22 -0.40
C GLU A 30 -5.55 -6.63 -0.05
N THR A 31 -5.57 -5.74 0.92
CA THR A 31 -6.74 -4.95 1.28
C THR A 31 -6.31 -3.55 1.70
N SER A 32 -7.18 -2.57 1.47
CA SER A 32 -6.95 -1.19 1.86
C SER A 32 -8.25 -0.57 2.35
N VAL A 33 -8.14 0.19 3.42
CA VAL A 33 -9.22 1.02 3.95
C VAL A 33 -8.75 2.46 3.93
N GLU A 34 -9.47 3.30 3.19
CA GLU A 34 -9.21 4.73 3.09
C GLU A 34 -10.45 5.52 3.51
N MET A 35 -10.24 6.55 4.33
CA MET A 35 -11.28 7.55 4.60
C MET A 35 -10.93 8.83 3.85
N ARG A 36 -11.83 9.33 3.02
CA ARG A 36 -11.57 10.51 2.16
C ARG A 36 -12.37 11.70 2.67
N ILE A 37 -11.66 12.72 3.15
CA ILE A 37 -12.25 13.89 3.78
C ILE A 37 -11.93 15.11 2.93
N ALA A 38 -12.96 15.76 2.38
CA ALA A 38 -12.82 17.05 1.73
C ALA A 38 -12.71 18.15 2.79
N ILE A 39 -11.64 18.93 2.73
CA ILE A 39 -11.42 20.09 3.61
C ILE A 39 -11.88 21.37 2.90
N THR A 40 -11.62 21.44 1.59
CA THR A 40 -12.14 22.48 0.69
C THR A 40 -12.61 21.82 -0.61
N ASP A 41 -13.12 22.60 -1.55
CA ASP A 41 -13.50 22.11 -2.88
C ASP A 41 -12.32 21.54 -3.69
N THR A 42 -11.08 21.89 -3.30
CA THR A 42 -9.86 21.46 -4.01
C THR A 42 -8.89 20.67 -3.14
N ILE A 43 -8.97 20.75 -1.81
CA ILE A 43 -8.04 20.11 -0.88
C ILE A 43 -8.77 19.03 -0.07
N GLY A 44 -8.19 17.84 -0.01
CA GLY A 44 -8.66 16.75 0.83
C GLY A 44 -7.52 16.04 1.57
N VAL A 45 -7.89 15.35 2.65
CA VAL A 45 -7.00 14.51 3.46
C VAL A 45 -7.52 13.08 3.44
N VAL A 46 -6.61 12.12 3.43
CA VAL A 46 -6.91 10.69 3.32
C VAL A 46 -6.10 9.89 4.35
N PRO A 47 -6.55 9.70 5.59
CA PRO A 47 -5.98 8.65 6.43
C PRO A 47 -6.31 7.28 5.82
N PHE A 48 -5.34 6.38 5.86
CA PHE A 48 -5.47 5.04 5.30
C PHE A 48 -4.73 3.98 6.11
N VAL A 49 -5.19 2.75 5.95
CA VAL A 49 -4.50 1.53 6.40
C VAL A 49 -4.53 0.53 5.26
N ASP A 50 -3.36 0.03 4.89
CA ASP A 50 -3.17 -1.00 3.88
C ASP A 50 -2.67 -2.28 4.56
N ALA A 51 -3.09 -3.43 4.08
CA ALA A 51 -2.57 -4.72 4.52
C ALA A 51 -2.37 -5.65 3.33
N GLY A 52 -1.30 -6.44 3.36
CA GLY A 52 -1.04 -7.41 2.30
C GLY A 52 0.00 -8.46 2.65
N THR A 53 -0.05 -9.56 1.92
CA THR A 53 0.86 -10.69 2.06
C THR A 53 1.10 -11.35 0.70
N VAL A 54 2.28 -11.95 0.54
CA VAL A 54 2.65 -12.78 -0.62
C VAL A 54 3.17 -14.10 -0.08
N SER A 55 2.66 -15.22 -0.59
CA SER A 55 3.02 -16.57 -0.13
C SER A 55 3.50 -17.46 -1.28
N THR A 56 4.39 -18.39 -0.97
CA THR A 56 4.83 -19.46 -1.89
C THR A 56 3.80 -20.60 -1.98
N ASN A 57 2.77 -20.60 -1.13
CA ASN A 57 1.69 -21.58 -1.17
C ASN A 57 0.62 -21.15 -2.19
N GLN A 58 -0.13 -22.12 -2.75
CA GLN A 58 -1.23 -21.84 -3.68
C GLN A 58 -2.37 -21.01 -3.08
N PHE A 59 -2.54 -21.06 -1.75
CA PHE A 59 -3.53 -20.27 -1.03
C PHE A 59 -2.84 -19.39 0.01
N PRO A 60 -3.31 -18.15 0.23
CA PRO A 60 -2.80 -17.29 1.28
C PRO A 60 -3.10 -17.89 2.65
N ASP A 61 -2.06 -18.11 3.45
CA ASP A 61 -2.17 -18.56 4.85
C ASP A 61 -2.16 -17.40 5.86
N PHE A 62 -2.02 -16.15 5.36
CA PHE A 62 -2.00 -14.91 6.13
C PHE A 62 -0.91 -14.80 7.22
N SER A 63 0.01 -15.77 7.31
CA SER A 63 1.06 -15.81 8.33
C SER A 63 2.08 -14.68 8.17
N GLY A 64 2.27 -14.19 6.94
CA GLY A 64 3.21 -13.14 6.57
C GLY A 64 2.62 -11.73 6.42
N MET A 65 1.41 -11.49 6.96
CA MET A 65 0.71 -10.21 6.77
C MET A 65 1.58 -9.00 7.15
N LYS A 66 1.64 -8.03 6.24
CA LYS A 66 2.27 -6.73 6.44
C LYS A 66 1.21 -5.67 6.40
N VAL A 67 1.28 -4.74 7.33
CA VAL A 67 0.34 -3.63 7.45
C VAL A 67 1.14 -2.35 7.30
N GLY A 68 0.59 -1.37 6.61
CA GLY A 68 1.14 -0.02 6.54
C GLY A 68 0.03 0.98 6.79
N ALA A 69 0.34 2.05 7.52
CA ALA A 69 -0.62 3.10 7.83
C ALA A 69 -0.05 4.46 7.48
N GLY A 70 -0.91 5.39 7.11
CA GLY A 70 -0.46 6.70 6.69
C GLY A 70 -1.56 7.72 6.48
N VAL A 71 -1.12 8.86 5.96
CA VAL A 71 -2.00 9.97 5.60
C VAL A 71 -1.63 10.48 4.21
N GLY A 72 -2.65 10.78 3.44
CA GLY A 72 -2.57 11.35 2.11
C GLY A 72 -3.10 12.77 2.07
N LEU A 73 -2.45 13.62 1.27
CA LEU A 73 -2.99 14.88 0.80
C LEU A 73 -3.49 14.71 -0.64
N ARG A 74 -4.66 15.29 -0.93
CA ARG A 74 -5.25 15.34 -2.27
C ARG A 74 -5.44 16.79 -2.65
N TYR A 75 -4.91 17.17 -3.81
CA TYR A 75 -5.13 18.50 -4.38
C TYR A 75 -5.71 18.36 -5.79
N ILE A 76 -6.95 18.79 -5.96
CA ILE A 76 -7.69 18.71 -7.22
C ILE A 76 -7.32 19.95 -8.05
N THR A 77 -6.56 19.73 -9.11
CA THR A 77 -6.20 20.77 -10.07
C THR A 77 -7.06 20.66 -11.33
N PRO A 78 -7.13 21.71 -12.17
CA PRO A 78 -7.88 21.67 -13.44
C PRO A 78 -7.40 20.60 -14.44
N PHE A 79 -6.16 20.12 -14.32
CA PHE A 79 -5.57 19.11 -15.21
C PHE A 79 -5.47 17.71 -14.56
N GLY A 80 -5.96 17.55 -13.32
CA GLY A 80 -6.03 16.27 -12.63
C GLY A 80 -5.69 16.34 -11.13
N PRO A 81 -6.04 15.31 -10.35
CA PRO A 81 -5.75 15.28 -8.93
C PRO A 81 -4.29 14.92 -8.65
N LEU A 82 -3.58 15.78 -7.91
CA LEU A 82 -2.29 15.49 -7.30
C LEU A 82 -2.49 14.69 -6.01
N ARG A 83 -1.66 13.66 -5.81
CA ARG A 83 -1.69 12.79 -4.62
C ARG A 83 -0.31 12.75 -3.98
N ILE A 84 -0.25 13.01 -2.69
CA ILE A 84 0.96 12.90 -1.89
C ILE A 84 0.59 12.03 -0.69
N ASP A 85 1.22 10.86 -0.55
CA ASP A 85 0.97 9.93 0.55
C ASP A 85 2.26 9.74 1.36
N ALA A 86 2.14 9.82 2.68
CA ALA A 86 3.20 9.48 3.62
C ALA A 86 2.71 8.32 4.50
N ALA A 87 3.51 7.26 4.60
CA ALA A 87 3.16 6.05 5.34
C ALA A 87 4.36 5.43 6.03
N VAL A 88 4.06 4.68 7.09
CA VAL A 88 4.99 3.85 7.84
C VAL A 88 4.50 2.39 7.86
N PRO A 89 5.41 1.41 7.90
CA PRO A 89 5.09 0.01 8.22
C PRO A 89 4.43 -0.16 9.59
#